data_AF-W5TQV0-F1
#
_entry.id   AF-W5TQV0-F1
#
_cell.length_a   1.000
_cell.length_b   1.000
_cell.length_c   1.000
_cell.angle_alpha   90.00
_cell.angle_beta   90.00
_cell.angle_gamma   90.00
#
_symmetry.space_group_name_H-M   'P 1'
#
loop_
_entity.id
_entity.type
_entity.pdbx_description
1 polymer ?
#
loop_
_entity_poly.entity_id
_entity_poly.type
_entity_poly.pdbx_seq_one_letter_code
_entity_poly.pdbx_strand_id
1 'polypeptide(L)'
;MYQTAEGSAVNPTPSPDRVPVITVDAGDLPELILAVHDVAIDTPRGIRRPDQNVIDIVIATVSDVNPETAQRRYHLAAPPTAAFMVSQQGSSVDVIVEHDRAVASAKFFAHTTGPEAKWTVRLAEQTRHALLAQDIYATLS
;
A
#
# COMPACT_ATOMS: atom_id res chain seq x y z
N MET A 1 20.14 -8.40 -40.06
CA MET A 1 18.97 -8.73 -39.23
C MET A 1 19.48 -9.27 -37.91
N TYR A 2 19.33 -8.52 -36.82
CA TYR A 2 19.54 -9.05 -35.47
C TYR A 2 18.25 -8.77 -34.69
N GLN A 3 17.52 -9.83 -34.35
CA GLN A 3 16.42 -9.79 -33.40
C GLN A 3 17.03 -9.75 -32.00
N THR A 4 16.83 -8.66 -31.28
CA THR A 4 17.03 -8.61 -29.84
C THR A 4 15.68 -8.91 -29.19
N ALA A 5 15.57 -10.05 -28.53
CA ALA A 5 14.43 -10.39 -27.69
C ALA A 5 14.51 -9.52 -26.43
N GLU A 6 13.71 -8.44 -26.38
CA GLU A 6 13.41 -7.77 -25.12
C GLU A 6 12.42 -8.64 -24.35
N GLY A 7 12.92 -9.27 -23.29
CA GLY A 7 12.11 -9.99 -22.33
C GLY A 7 11.13 -9.02 -21.69
N SER A 8 9.85 -9.15 -22.04
CA SER A 8 8.74 -8.63 -21.27
C SER A 8 8.93 -9.05 -19.82
N ALA A 9 9.32 -8.11 -18.97
CA ALA A 9 9.11 -8.21 -17.55
C ALA A 9 7.60 -8.41 -17.35
N VAL A 10 7.21 -9.65 -17.09
CA VAL A 10 5.85 -9.99 -16.72
C VAL A 10 5.62 -9.28 -15.38
N ASN A 11 4.95 -8.13 -15.41
CA ASN A 11 4.47 -7.51 -14.18
C ASN A 11 3.65 -8.58 -13.47
N PRO A 12 4.02 -9.00 -12.25
CA PRO A 12 3.24 -9.98 -11.52
C PRO A 12 1.84 -9.40 -11.35
N THR A 13 0.86 -10.05 -11.99
CA THR A 13 -0.56 -9.79 -11.73
C THR A 13 -0.79 -10.12 -10.26
N PRO A 14 -1.25 -9.18 -9.41
CA PRO A 14 -1.54 -9.50 -8.03
C PRO A 14 -2.58 -10.63 -7.99
N SER A 15 -2.28 -11.69 -7.22
CA SER A 15 -3.23 -12.78 -7.02
C SER A 15 -4.50 -12.24 -6.34
N PRO A 16 -5.70 -12.73 -6.68
CA PRO A 16 -6.98 -12.22 -6.16
C PRO A 16 -7.27 -12.62 -4.70
N ASP A 17 -6.25 -13.01 -3.93
CA ASP A 17 -6.39 -13.07 -2.47
C ASP A 17 -6.70 -11.65 -2.00
N ARG A 18 -7.86 -11.50 -1.33
CA ARG A 18 -8.56 -10.24 -1.06
C ARG A 18 -7.61 -9.06 -0.81
N VAL A 19 -7.63 -8.10 -1.73
CA VAL A 19 -6.96 -6.80 -1.56
C VAL A 19 -7.60 -6.10 -0.36
N PRO A 20 -6.86 -5.81 0.72
CA PRO A 20 -7.41 -5.09 1.85
C PRO A 20 -7.91 -3.72 1.40
N VAL A 21 -9.12 -3.36 1.83
CA VAL A 21 -9.71 -2.05 1.53
C VAL A 21 -10.13 -1.35 2.80
N ILE A 22 -9.62 -0.14 3.01
CA ILE A 22 -10.13 0.77 4.04
C ILE A 22 -11.14 1.70 3.41
N THR A 23 -12.28 1.90 4.07
CA THR A 23 -13.30 2.88 3.65
C THR A 23 -13.62 3.83 4.79
N VAL A 24 -13.69 5.12 4.49
CA VAL A 24 -14.10 6.24 5.36
C VAL A 24 -15.12 7.12 4.64
N ASP A 25 -15.73 8.08 5.34
CA ASP A 25 -16.56 9.10 4.71
C ASP A 25 -15.73 9.98 3.76
N ALA A 26 -16.32 10.46 2.66
CA ALA A 26 -15.57 11.24 1.66
C ALA A 26 -14.89 12.51 2.22
N GLY A 27 -15.44 13.07 3.31
CA GLY A 27 -14.85 14.22 4.01
C GLY A 27 -13.50 13.93 4.68
N ASP A 28 -13.24 12.66 5.02
CA ASP A 28 -12.04 12.21 5.73
C ASP A 28 -10.96 11.67 4.78
N LEU A 29 -11.07 12.00 3.48
CA LEU A 29 -10.08 11.61 2.47
C LEU A 29 -8.66 12.10 2.82
N PRO A 30 -8.43 13.37 3.22
CA PRO A 30 -7.10 13.83 3.61
C PRO A 30 -6.52 13.01 4.77
N GLU A 31 -7.34 12.72 5.77
CA GLU A 31 -6.97 11.98 6.98
C GLU A 31 -6.67 10.52 6.66
N LEU A 32 -7.41 9.90 5.72
CA LEU A 32 -7.07 8.58 5.18
C LEU A 32 -5.68 8.56 4.55
N ILE A 33 -5.34 9.56 3.73
CA ILE A 33 -4.02 9.64 3.08
C ILE A 33 -2.93 9.84 4.14
N LEU A 34 -3.13 10.75 5.09
CA LEU A 34 -2.18 11.03 6.16
C LEU A 34 -1.96 9.81 7.05
N ALA A 35 -3.01 9.10 7.45
CA ALA A 35 -2.91 7.91 8.29
C ALA A 35 -2.04 6.83 7.64
N VAL A 36 -2.12 6.63 6.32
CA VAL A 36 -1.26 5.66 5.63
C VAL A 36 0.20 6.11 5.67
N HIS A 37 0.48 7.40 5.46
CA HIS A 37 1.84 7.94 5.52
C HIS A 37 2.43 7.83 6.92
N ASP A 38 1.68 8.23 7.94
CA ASP A 38 2.09 8.16 9.34
C ASP A 38 2.40 6.72 9.73
N VAL A 39 1.51 5.76 9.43
CA VAL A 39 1.72 4.35 9.74
C VAL A 39 2.92 3.77 8.99
N ALA A 40 3.14 4.16 7.74
CA ALA A 40 4.30 3.72 6.98
C ALA A 40 5.61 4.18 7.64
N ILE A 41 5.69 5.44 8.06
CA ILE A 41 6.88 6.04 8.67
C ILE A 41 7.09 5.54 10.11
N ASP A 42 6.02 5.41 10.89
CA ASP A 42 6.03 5.08 12.32
C ASP A 42 6.06 3.58 12.63
N THR A 43 6.06 2.71 11.62
CA THR A 43 6.21 1.26 11.82
C THR A 43 7.62 0.78 11.46
N PRO A 44 8.66 1.07 12.28
CA PRO A 44 9.96 0.45 12.09
C PRO A 44 9.87 -1.05 12.32
N ARG A 45 10.32 -1.84 11.35
CA ARG A 45 10.59 -3.26 11.59
C ARG A 45 11.95 -3.39 12.28
N GLY A 46 11.92 -3.75 13.56
CA GLY A 46 13.11 -4.21 14.26
C GLY A 46 13.36 -5.68 13.94
N ILE A 47 14.47 -6.00 13.26
CA ILE A 47 14.94 -7.37 13.13
C ILE A 47 16.02 -7.60 14.16
N ARG A 48 15.76 -8.52 15.10
CA ARG A 48 16.81 -9.06 15.97
C ARG A 48 17.51 -10.18 15.21
N ARG A 49 18.74 -9.96 14.76
CA ARG A 49 19.55 -11.03 14.18
C ARG A 49 19.92 -12.02 15.30
N PRO A 50 19.69 -13.34 15.15
CA PRO A 50 19.91 -14.32 16.24
C PRO A 50 21.35 -14.36 16.77
N ASP A 51 22.29 -13.89 15.95
CA ASP A 51 23.74 -13.90 16.11
C ASP A 51 24.33 -12.52 16.45
N GLN A 52 23.51 -11.46 16.45
CA GLN A 52 23.95 -10.10 16.79
C GLN A 52 22.96 -9.43 17.74
N ASN A 53 23.46 -8.85 18.82
CA ASN A 53 22.68 -7.96 19.71
C ASN A 53 22.27 -6.63 19.04
N VAL A 54 22.31 -6.55 17.70
CA VAL A 54 21.98 -5.38 16.91
C VAL A 54 20.56 -5.56 16.38
N ILE A 55 19.71 -4.57 16.66
CA ILE A 55 18.40 -4.44 16.04
C ILE A 55 18.61 -3.62 14.77
N ASP A 56 18.41 -4.25 13.61
CA ASP A 56 18.37 -3.52 12.34
C ASP A 56 17.00 -2.85 12.27
N ILE A 57 16.99 -1.51 12.21
CA ILE A 57 15.77 -0.70 12.11
C ILE A 57 15.63 -0.30 10.65
N VAL A 58 14.64 -0.85 9.96
CA VAL A 58 14.33 -0.44 8.59
C VAL A 58 13.08 0.41 8.57
N ILE A 59 13.26 1.66 8.14
CA ILE A 59 12.22 2.65 7.94
C ILE A 59 11.53 2.34 6.60
N ALA A 60 10.20 2.35 6.57
CA ALA A 60 9.50 2.23 5.29
C ALA A 60 9.60 3.56 4.52
N THR A 61 9.67 3.48 3.20
CA THR A 61 9.68 4.64 2.33
C THR A 61 8.35 4.75 1.60
N VAL A 62 7.82 5.96 1.49
CA VAL A 62 6.67 6.26 0.63
C VAL A 62 7.15 6.96 -0.63
N SER A 63 6.66 6.54 -1.79
CA SER A 63 7.00 7.13 -3.08
C SER A 63 5.75 7.33 -3.91
N ASP A 64 5.60 8.51 -4.50
CA ASP A 64 4.44 8.81 -5.33
C ASP A 64 4.39 7.92 -6.58
N VAL A 65 3.19 7.46 -6.92
CA VAL A 65 2.91 6.73 -8.15
C VAL A 65 2.01 7.61 -9.01
N ASN A 66 2.40 7.80 -10.27
CA ASN A 66 1.56 8.56 -11.19
C ASN A 66 0.17 7.89 -11.30
N PRO A 67 -0.94 8.63 -11.06
CA PRO A 67 -2.30 8.08 -11.11
C PRO A 67 -2.64 7.35 -12.42
N GLU A 68 -2.18 7.84 -13.58
CA GLU A 68 -2.42 7.15 -14.86
C GLU A 68 -1.68 5.81 -14.95
N THR A 69 -0.47 5.75 -14.38
CA THR A 69 0.28 4.50 -14.30
C THR A 69 -0.43 3.51 -13.38
N ALA A 70 -0.94 3.96 -12.24
CA ALA A 70 -1.74 3.14 -11.33
C ALA A 70 -3.04 2.66 -11.98
N GLN A 71 -3.75 3.53 -12.70
CA GLN A 71 -4.96 3.17 -13.45
C GLN A 71 -4.69 2.02 -14.42
N ARG A 72 -3.63 2.13 -15.24
CA ARG A 72 -3.26 1.10 -16.21
C ARG A 72 -2.81 -0.18 -15.51
N ARG A 73 -1.99 -0.08 -14.46
CA ARG A 73 -1.46 -1.24 -13.71
C ARG A 73 -2.58 -2.06 -13.07
N TYR A 74 -3.56 -1.39 -12.46
CA TYR A 74 -4.63 -2.01 -11.69
C TYR A 74 -5.98 -2.08 -12.42
N HIS A 75 -6.00 -1.76 -13.72
CA HIS A 75 -7.19 -1.83 -14.57
C HIS A 75 -8.38 -1.04 -14.01
N LEU A 76 -8.10 0.13 -13.44
CA LEU A 76 -9.11 0.99 -12.81
C LEU A 76 -9.96 1.69 -13.87
N ALA A 77 -11.24 1.91 -13.56
CA ALA A 77 -12.17 2.57 -14.48
C ALA A 77 -11.77 4.02 -14.80
N ALA A 78 -11.11 4.70 -13.85
CA ALA A 78 -10.63 6.07 -13.97
C ALA A 78 -9.29 6.24 -13.22
N PRO A 79 -8.52 7.32 -13.48
CA PRO A 79 -7.37 7.66 -12.66
C PRO A 79 -7.78 7.81 -11.18
N PRO A 80 -7.04 7.19 -10.24
CA PRO A 80 -7.31 7.34 -8.82
C PRO A 80 -6.99 8.77 -8.36
N THR A 81 -7.50 9.13 -7.19
CA THR A 81 -7.28 10.45 -6.60
C THR A 81 -5.85 10.62 -6.12
N ALA A 82 -5.32 9.58 -5.50
CA ALA A 82 -3.92 9.48 -5.16
C ALA A 82 -3.45 8.04 -5.36
N ALA A 83 -2.18 7.88 -5.68
CA ALA A 83 -1.52 6.59 -5.73
C ALA A 83 -0.10 6.76 -5.23
N PHE A 84 0.33 5.87 -4.36
CA PHE A 84 1.68 5.87 -3.82
C PHE A 84 2.10 4.45 -3.46
N MET A 85 3.40 4.21 -3.46
CA MET A 85 4.02 2.94 -3.12
C MET A 85 4.66 3.07 -1.75
N VAL A 86 4.32 2.15 -0.86
CA VAL A 86 5.00 1.96 0.41
C VAL A 86 5.98 0.80 0.25
N SER A 87 7.25 1.01 0.54
CA SER A 87 8.29 -0.02 0.45
C SER A 87 8.98 -0.23 1.79
N GLN A 88 9.15 -1.49 2.21
CA GLN A 88 9.88 -1.87 3.42
C GLN A 88 10.61 -3.20 3.20
N GLN A 89 11.93 -3.20 3.31
CA GLN A 89 12.78 -4.42 3.26
C GLN A 89 12.51 -5.36 2.06
N GLY A 90 12.44 -4.82 0.85
CA GLY A 90 12.23 -5.62 -0.37
C GLY A 90 10.76 -5.97 -0.64
N SER A 91 9.86 -5.72 0.31
CA SER A 91 8.42 -5.75 0.09
C SER A 91 7.94 -4.38 -0.38
N SER A 92 6.98 -4.35 -1.32
CA SER A 92 6.29 -3.12 -1.73
C SER A 92 4.78 -3.32 -1.80
N VAL A 93 4.05 -2.29 -1.38
CA VAL A 93 2.58 -2.21 -1.41
C VAL A 93 2.21 -0.92 -2.13
N ASP A 94 1.51 -1.04 -3.25
CA ASP A 94 0.87 0.13 -3.86
C ASP A 94 -0.44 0.38 -3.12
N VAL A 95 -0.62 1.63 -2.68
CA VAL A 95 -1.85 2.12 -2.06
C VAL A 95 -2.54 3.01 -3.07
N ILE A 96 -3.72 2.58 -3.48
CA ILE A 96 -4.56 3.29 -4.44
C ILE A 96 -5.72 3.91 -3.69
N VAL A 97 -5.84 5.24 -3.79
CA VAL A 97 -6.89 6.00 -3.11
C VAL A 97 -7.90 6.48 -4.13
N GLU A 98 -9.14 6.06 -3.96
CA GLU A 98 -10.29 6.44 -4.78
C GLU A 98 -11.33 7.09 -3.87
N HIS A 99 -12.03 8.11 -4.36
CA HIS A 99 -13.19 8.66 -3.67
C HIS A 99 -14.34 8.84 -4.65
N ASP A 100 -15.55 8.75 -4.13
CA ASP A 100 -16.76 9.23 -4.78
C ASP A 100 -17.42 10.33 -3.94
N ARG A 101 -18.71 10.59 -4.15
CA ARG A 101 -19.43 11.65 -3.42
C ARG A 101 -19.72 11.31 -1.96
N ALA A 102 -19.70 10.03 -1.59
CA ALA A 102 -20.10 9.55 -0.27
C ALA A 102 -18.92 8.96 0.49
N VAL A 103 -18.02 8.24 -0.17
CA VAL A 103 -16.95 7.49 0.47
C VAL A 103 -15.57 7.78 -0.14
N ALA A 104 -14.55 7.68 0.69
CA ALA A 104 -13.16 7.55 0.27
C ALA A 104 -12.64 6.17 0.66
N SER A 105 -11.81 5.58 -0.20
CA SER A 105 -11.27 4.25 0.01
C SER A 105 -9.80 4.15 -0.36
N ALA A 106 -9.05 3.35 0.40
CA ALA A 106 -7.66 3.02 0.13
C ALA A 106 -7.54 1.50 -0.07
N LYS A 107 -7.03 1.09 -1.23
CA LYS A 107 -6.81 -0.31 -1.62
C LYS A 107 -5.32 -0.63 -1.57
N PHE A 108 -4.96 -1.72 -0.90
CA PHE A 108 -3.55 -2.09 -0.63
C PHE A 108 -3.12 -3.29 -1.50
N PHE A 109 -2.39 -3.03 -2.58
CA PHE A 109 -1.94 -4.05 -3.52
C PHE A 109 -0.50 -4.50 -3.23
N ALA A 110 -0.33 -5.75 -2.82
CA ALA A 110 0.99 -6.37 -2.69
C ALA A 110 1.64 -6.57 -4.07
N HIS A 111 2.91 -6.20 -4.22
CA HIS A 111 3.69 -6.50 -5.44
C HIS A 111 4.20 -7.93 -5.50
N THR A 112 4.23 -8.64 -4.37
CA THR A 112 4.81 -9.97 -4.25
C THR A 112 3.87 -10.96 -3.59
N THR A 113 3.78 -12.16 -4.17
CA THR A 113 3.00 -13.28 -3.62
C THR A 113 3.89 -14.08 -2.65
N GLY A 114 3.60 -14.03 -1.34
CA GLY A 114 4.41 -14.71 -0.32
C GLY A 114 4.17 -14.19 1.10
N PRO A 115 5.10 -14.40 2.06
CA PRO A 115 5.02 -13.87 3.43
C PRO A 115 4.79 -12.35 3.51
N GLU A 116 5.10 -11.64 2.42
CA GLU A 116 4.93 -10.22 2.20
C GLU A 116 3.45 -9.80 2.07
N ALA A 117 2.55 -10.72 1.72
CA ALA A 117 1.10 -10.50 1.79
C ALA A 117 0.63 -10.17 3.22
N LYS A 118 1.30 -10.72 4.25
CA LYS A 118 0.99 -10.40 5.66
C LYS A 118 1.31 -8.95 6.01
N TRP A 119 2.31 -8.35 5.35
CA TRP A 119 2.64 -6.94 5.58
C TRP A 119 1.57 -6.02 5.02
N THR A 120 1.05 -6.32 3.83
CA THR A 120 -0.06 -5.59 3.21
C THR A 120 -1.28 -5.52 4.12
N VAL A 121 -1.70 -6.67 4.67
CA VAL A 121 -2.82 -6.73 5.63
C VAL A 121 -2.51 -5.93 6.89
N ARG A 122 -1.30 -6.11 7.47
CA ARG A 122 -0.90 -5.39 8.67
C ARG A 122 -0.86 -3.86 8.47
N LEU A 123 -0.39 -3.39 7.31
CA LEU A 123 -0.38 -1.97 6.96
C LEU A 123 -1.81 -1.41 6.93
N ALA A 124 -2.74 -2.15 6.34
CA ALA A 124 -4.15 -1.77 6.33
C ALA A 124 -4.78 -1.78 7.74
N GLU A 125 -4.52 -2.81 8.55
CA GLU A 125 -5.00 -2.88 9.93
C GLU A 125 -4.47 -1.73 10.81
N GLN A 126 -3.18 -1.41 10.69
CA GLN A 126 -2.56 -0.32 11.44
C GLN A 126 -3.10 1.05 10.97
N THR A 127 -3.31 1.23 9.67
CA THR A 127 -3.95 2.44 9.13
C THR A 127 -5.37 2.60 9.69
N ARG A 128 -6.17 1.53 9.71
CA ARG A 128 -7.50 1.57 10.34
C ARG A 128 -7.42 1.93 11.81
N HIS A 129 -6.47 1.35 12.54
CA HIS A 129 -6.28 1.65 13.96
C HIS A 129 -5.90 3.12 14.19
N ALA A 130 -5.04 3.68 13.35
CA ALA A 130 -4.66 5.09 13.41
C ALA A 130 -5.86 6.02 13.16
N LEU A 131 -6.71 5.71 12.18
CA LEU A 131 -7.95 6.47 11.92
C LEU A 131 -8.91 6.41 13.10
N LEU A 132 -9.14 5.21 13.65
CA LEU A 132 -10.00 5.05 14.82
C LEU A 132 -9.46 5.78 16.06
N ALA A 133 -8.14 5.89 16.21
CA ALA A 133 -7.51 6.66 17.29
C ALA A 133 -7.68 8.18 17.14
N GLN A 134 -8.03 8.65 15.94
CA GLN A 134 -8.36 10.04 15.64
C GLN A 134 -9.88 10.29 15.61
N ASP A 135 -10.68 9.36 16.14
CA ASP A 135 -12.15 9.39 16.12
C ASP A 135 -12.78 9.39 14.71
N ILE A 136 -12.03 8.91 13.71
CA ILE A 136 -12.50 8.77 12.32
C ILE A 136 -13.07 7.36 12.12
N TYR A 137 -14.33 7.29 11.69
CA TYR A 137 -14.97 6.01 11.43
C TYR A 137 -14.38 5.35 10.19
N ALA A 138 -13.73 4.21 10.38
CA ALA A 138 -13.07 3.46 9.30
C ALA A 138 -13.45 1.98 9.33
N THR A 139 -13.79 1.44 8.16
CA THR A 139 -14.04 0.00 7.96
C THR A 139 -12.88 -0.64 7.19
N LEU A 140 -12.63 -1.92 7.44
CA LEU A 140 -11.63 -2.73 6.72
C LEU A 140 -12.32 -3.99 6.21
N SER A 141 -12.19 -4.29 4.92
CA SER A 141 -12.79 -5.44 4.23
C SER A 141 -11.80 -6.21 3.36
#